data_AF-A0A350BLI4-F1
#
_entry.id   AF-A0A350BLI4-F1
#
_cell.length_a   1.000
_cell.length_b   1.000
_cell.length_c   1.000
_cell.angle_alpha   90.00
_cell.angle_beta   90.00
_cell.angle_gamma   90.00
#
_symmetry.space_group_name_H-M   'P 1'
#
loop_
_entity.id
_entity.type
_entity.pdbx_description
1 polymer ?
#
loop_
_entity_poly.entity_id
_entity_poly.type
_entity_poly.pdbx_seq_one_letter_code
_entity_poly.pdbx_strand_id
1 'polypeptide(L)' 'THTLRYYLKAATRLISDDDAVMLNYLRTTRKRLGILINFGSTKKLEWKRLIS' A
#
# COMPACT_ATOMS: atom_id res chain seq x y z
N THR A 1 17.12 -1.69 12.70
CA THR A 1 16.86 -2.16 11.32
C THR A 1 15.49 -1.67 10.87
N HIS A 2 15.41 -0.75 9.91
CA HIS A 2 14.12 -0.17 9.47
C HIS A 2 13.41 -1.13 8.51
N THR A 3 12.43 -1.90 9.00
CA THR A 3 11.61 -2.80 8.16
C THR A 3 10.54 -2.01 7.42
N LEU A 4 10.49 -2.14 6.10
CA LEU A 4 9.46 -1.58 5.23
C LEU A 4 8.38 -2.64 4.92
N ARG A 5 7.12 -2.23 4.73
CA ARG A 5 6.01 -3.14 4.37
C ARG A 5 5.46 -2.86 2.99
N TYR A 6 5.23 -3.93 2.23
CA TYR A 6 4.65 -3.89 0.89
C TYR A 6 3.27 -4.55 0.90
N TYR A 7 2.31 -3.98 0.18
CA TYR A 7 1.03 -4.60 -0.16
C TYR A 7 0.88 -4.63 -1.67
N LEU A 8 0.66 -5.82 -2.22
CA LEU A 8 0.55 -6.06 -3.66
C LEU A 8 -0.88 -6.46 -4.01
N LYS A 9 -1.42 -5.86 -5.05
CA LYS A 9 -2.71 -6.25 -5.62
C LYS A 9 -2.69 -6.18 -7.15
N ALA A 10 -3.67 -6.83 -7.76
CA ALA A 10 -3.96 -6.71 -9.18
C ALA A 10 -5.43 -6.31 -9.35
N ALA A 11 -5.68 -5.02 -9.55
CA ALA A 11 -7.01 -4.46 -9.78
C ALA A 11 -6.96 -3.38 -10.87
N THR A 12 -8.12 -3.01 -11.41
CA THR A 12 -8.22 -1.96 -12.44
C THR A 12 -7.74 -0.59 -11.96
N ARG A 13 -7.89 -0.30 -10.66
CA ARG A 13 -7.35 0.90 -10.00
C ARG A 13 -7.19 0.73 -8.49
N LEU A 14 -6.36 1.58 -7.87
CA LEU A 14 -6.35 1.82 -6.42
C LEU A 14 -7.58 2.62 -5.99
N ILE A 15 -8.14 2.26 -4.84
CA ILE A 15 -9.27 2.94 -4.19
C ILE A 15 -8.90 3.38 -2.76
N SER A 16 -9.73 4.23 -2.14
CA SER A 16 -9.52 4.74 -0.78
C SER A 16 -9.36 3.63 0.26
N ASP A 17 -10.10 2.53 0.09
CA ASP A 17 -10.10 1.42 1.04
C ASP A 17 -8.75 0.70 1.10
N ASP A 18 -8.00 0.70 -0.01
CA ASP A 18 -6.64 0.15 -0.04
C ASP A 18 -5.71 0.94 0.90
N ASP A 19 -5.89 2.26 0.98
CA ASP A 19 -5.11 3.11 1.88
C ASP A 19 -5.49 2.83 3.33
N ALA A 20 -6.79 2.67 3.63
CA ALA A 20 -7.28 2.37 4.97
C ALA A 20 -6.76 1.02 5.50
N VAL A 21 -6.76 -0.02 4.66
CA VAL A 21 -6.21 -1.34 4.98
C VAL A 21 -4.72 -1.22 5.32
N MET A 22 -3.96 -0.52 4.48
CA MET A 22 -2.52 -0.38 4.70
C MET A 22 -2.21 0.44 5.96
N LEU A 23 -2.92 1.55 6.19
CA LEU A 23 -2.74 2.37 7.39
C LEU A 23 -3.08 1.61 8.68
N ASN A 24 -4.16 0.82 8.68
CA ASN A 24 -4.49 -0.02 9.83
C ASN A 24 -3.38 -1.05 10.11
N TYR A 25 -2.83 -1.65 9.05
CA TYR A 25 -1.73 -2.59 9.17
C TYR A 25 -0.44 -1.94 9.69
N LEU A 26 -0.10 -0.74 9.20
CA LEU A 26 1.05 0.02 9.69
C LEU A 26 0.94 0.31 11.19
N ARG A 27 -0.24 0.76 11.66
CA ARG A 27 -0.51 1.04 13.07
C ARG A 27 -0.40 -0.19 13.96
N THR A 28 -1.09 -1.27 13.57
CA THR A 28 -1.10 -2.54 14.35
C THR A 28 0.28 -3.21 14.40
N THR A 29 1.09 -3.07 13.35
CA THR A 29 2.45 -3.64 13.30
C THR A 29 3.55 -2.67 13.75
N ARG A 30 3.18 -1.46 14.21
CA ARG A 30 4.10 -0.37 14.59
C ARG A 30 5.14 -0.07 13.52
N LYS A 31 4.75 -0.15 12.25
CA LYS A 31 5.59 0.20 11.10
C LYS A 31 5.25 1.61 10.65
N ARG A 32 6.28 2.40 10.37
CA ARG A 32 6.12 3.81 9.96
C ARG A 32 5.87 3.98 8.47
N LEU A 33 6.30 3.02 7.64
CA LEU A 33 6.34 3.17 6.19
C LEU A 33 5.74 1.96 5.47
N GLY A 34 4.80 2.25 4.58
CA GLY A 34 4.13 1.30 3.71
C GLY A 34 4.23 1.69 2.24
N ILE A 35 4.38 0.69 1.37
CA ILE A 35 4.30 0.83 -0.08
C ILE A 35 3.15 -0.02 -0.58
N LEU A 36 2.18 0.62 -1.23
CA LEU A 36 1.04 -0.01 -1.88
C LEU A 36 1.31 -0.06 -3.38
N ILE A 37 1.20 -1.23 -4.02
CA ILE A 37 1.47 -1.40 -5.46
C ILE A 37 0.30 -2.18 -6.08
N ASN A 38 -0.26 -1.62 -7.16
CA ASN A 38 -1.27 -2.25 -7.99
C ASN A 38 -0.70 -2.59 -9.37
N PHE A 39 -0.45 -3.88 -9.60
CA PHE A 39 0.02 -4.44 -10.87
C PHE A 39 -1.08 -4.70 -11.89
N GLY A 40 -2.35 -4.54 -11.52
CA GLY A 40 -3.50 -4.79 -12.41
C GLY A 40 -3.91 -3.58 -13.25
N SER A 41 -3.32 -2.41 -12.99
CA SER A 41 -3.58 -1.22 -13.79
C SER A 41 -2.94 -1.36 -15.17
N THR A 42 -3.76 -1.32 -16.22
CA THR A 42 -3.36 -1.61 -17.61
C THR A 42 -2.63 -0.46 -18.29
N LYS A 43 -2.78 0.78 -17.81
CA LYS A 43 -2.17 1.97 -18.43
C LYS A 43 -0.81 2.32 -17.86
N LYS A 44 -0.66 2.20 -16.53
CA LYS A 44 0.56 2.53 -15.79
C LYS A 44 0.56 1.82 -14.45
N LEU A 45 1.75 1.56 -13.92
CA LEU A 45 1.88 1.08 -12.55
C LEU A 45 1.28 2.11 -11.60
N GLU A 46 0.30 1.69 -10.80
CA GLU A 46 -0.24 2.49 -9.72
C GLU A 46 0.44 2.09 -8.42
N TRP A 47 1.01 3.05 -7.72
CA TRP A 47 1.62 2.81 -6.43
C TRP A 47 1.51 4.04 -5.53
N LYS A 48 1.55 3.82 -4.21
CA LYS A 48 1.53 4.87 -3.20
C LYS A 48 2.50 4.56 -2.07
N ARG A 49 3.05 5.62 -1.48
CA ARG A 49 3.78 5.58 -0.22
C ARG A 49 2.88 6.11 0.89
N LEU A 50 2.69 5.32 1.93
CA LEU A 50 1.88 5.67 3.10
C LEU A 50 2.76 5.73 4.34
N ILE A 51 2.52 6.74 5.17
CA ILE A 51 3.22 6.97 6.43
C ILE A 51 2.18 6.99 7.54
N SER A 52 2.40 6.19 8.59
CA SER A 52 1.58 6.21 9.82
C SER A 52 2.19 7.11 10.88
#